data_AF-A0A7C2KAU9-F1
#
_entry.id   AF-A0A7C2KAU9-F1
#
_cell.length_a   1.000
_cell.length_b   1.000
_cell.length_c   1.000
_cell.angle_alpha   90.00
_cell.angle_beta   90.00
_cell.angle_gamma   90.00
#
_symmetry.space_group_name_H-M   'P 1'
#
loop_
_entity.id
_entity.type
_entity.pdbx_description
1 polymer ?
#
loop_
_entity_poly.entity_id
_entity_poly.type
_entity_poly.pdbx_seq_one_letter_code
_entity_poly.pdbx_strand_id
1 'polypeptide(L)' 'MAEPLRHSPSEPIPDLEAFWAEVLSAEPERVRAAYGLLYVEQRREVRAHLHRMATEAGWTASQRERARAALAALADVGE' A
#
# COMPACT_ATOMS: atom_id res chain seq x y z
N MET A 1 -21.70 34.90 -1.26
CA MET A 1 -21.71 33.94 -2.38
C MET A 1 -20.45 33.11 -2.22
N ALA A 2 -20.58 31.83 -1.84
CA ALA A 2 -19.42 30.96 -1.63
C ALA A 2 -18.86 30.55 -2.99
N GLU A 3 -17.59 30.83 -3.23
CA GLU A 3 -16.89 30.50 -4.47
C GLU A 3 -16.76 28.97 -4.61
N PRO A 4 -17.01 28.39 -5.81
CA PRO A 4 -16.80 26.97 -6.04
C PRO A 4 -15.30 26.69 -6.10
N LEU A 5 -14.83 25.83 -5.19
CA LEU A 5 -13.47 25.30 -5.18
C LEU A 5 -13.18 24.69 -6.55
N ARG A 6 -12.33 25.35 -7.32
CA ARG A 6 -11.73 24.81 -8.53
C ARG A 6 -10.84 23.64 -8.10
N HIS A 7 -11.32 22.41 -8.28
CA HIS A 7 -10.45 21.24 -8.19
C HIS A 7 -9.46 21.31 -9.37
N SER A 8 -8.26 21.83 -9.10
CA SER A 8 -7.10 21.73 -9.99
C SER A 8 -6.62 20.28 -10.06
N PRO A 9 -6.13 19.80 -11.23
CA PRO A 9 -5.59 18.45 -11.42
C PRO A 9 -4.18 18.36 -10.83
N SER A 10 -4.08 18.36 -9.50
CA SER A 10 -2.88 17.98 -8.77
C SER A 10 -3.33 17.18 -7.57
N GLU A 11 -3.93 16.02 -7.83
CA GLU A 11 -4.14 15.01 -6.79
C GLU A 11 -2.75 14.71 -6.21
N PRO A 12 -2.50 15.03 -4.92
CA PRO A 12 -1.23 14.66 -4.33
C PRO A 12 -1.15 13.14 -4.41
N ILE A 13 -0.01 12.63 -4.89
CA ILE A 13 0.35 11.23 -4.62
C ILE A 13 0.07 11.02 -3.14
N PRO A 14 -0.75 10.02 -2.75
CA PRO A 14 -1.15 9.87 -1.36
C PRO A 14 0.09 9.94 -0.50
N ASP A 15 0.03 10.76 0.55
CA ASP A 15 1.07 10.91 1.55
C ASP A 15 1.70 9.54 1.81
N LEU A 16 3.01 9.40 1.67
CA LEU A 16 3.66 8.07 1.66
C LEU A 16 3.29 7.27 2.91
N GLU A 17 3.13 7.95 4.05
CA GLU A 17 2.65 7.38 5.30
C GLU A 17 1.21 6.84 5.20
N ALA A 18 0.31 7.57 4.54
CA ALA A 18 -1.07 7.13 4.30
C ALA A 18 -1.11 5.90 3.37
N PHE A 19 -0.29 5.88 2.33
CA PHE A 19 -0.16 4.70 1.47
C PHE A 19 0.28 3.46 2.28
N TRP A 20 1.31 3.59 3.13
CA TRP A 20 1.78 2.47 3.96
C TRP A 20 0.75 2.07 5.02
N ALA A 21 -0.01 3.01 5.56
CA ALA A 21 -1.12 2.71 6.47
C ALA A 21 -2.18 1.83 5.80
N GLU A 22 -2.53 2.12 4.54
CA GLU A 22 -3.51 1.35 3.77
C GLU A 22 -2.96 -0.04 3.39
N VAL A 23 -1.73 -0.12 2.90
CA VAL A 23 -1.09 -1.39 2.50
C VAL A 23 -0.79 -2.30 3.70
N LEU A 24 -0.54 -1.74 4.88
CA LEU A 24 -0.28 -2.50 6.11
C LEU A 24 -1.49 -2.58 7.05
N SER A 25 -2.68 -2.20 6.59
CA SER A 25 -3.93 -2.17 7.37
C SER A 25 -4.42 -3.57 7.82
N ALA A 26 -3.86 -4.64 7.24
CA ALA A 26 -4.35 -6.01 7.36
C ALA A 26 -5.77 -6.24 6.79
N GLU A 27 -6.35 -5.24 6.13
CA GLU A 27 -7.64 -5.34 5.44
C GLU A 27 -7.41 -5.63 3.95
N PRO A 28 -7.71 -6.83 3.44
CA PRO A 28 -7.31 -7.25 2.10
C PRO A 28 -7.85 -6.33 0.99
N GLU A 29 -9.07 -5.82 1.13
CA GLU A 29 -9.68 -4.91 0.16
C GLU A 29 -8.91 -3.58 0.06
N ARG A 30 -8.48 -3.01 1.19
CA ARG A 30 -7.68 -1.78 1.23
C ARG A 30 -6.30 -1.99 0.67
N VAL A 31 -5.65 -3.10 1.02
CA VAL A 31 -4.35 -3.46 0.45
C VAL A 31 -4.43 -3.53 -1.08
N ARG A 32 -5.45 -4.21 -1.61
CA ARG A 32 -5.65 -4.35 -3.06
C ARG A 32 -5.95 -3.03 -3.73
N ALA A 33 -6.82 -2.21 -3.14
CA ALA A 33 -7.14 -0.89 -3.67
C ALA A 33 -5.90 0.00 -3.73
N ALA A 34 -5.16 0.14 -2.62
CA ALA A 34 -3.94 0.95 -2.57
C ALA A 34 -2.85 0.43 -3.51
N TYR A 35 -2.66 -0.88 -3.59
CA TYR A 35 -1.69 -1.50 -4.50
C TYR A 35 -2.10 -1.39 -5.98
N GLY A 36 -3.40 -1.38 -6.28
CA GLY A 36 -3.94 -1.21 -7.63
C GLY A 36 -3.75 0.19 -8.20
N LEU A 37 -3.56 1.21 -7.35
CA LEU A 37 -3.24 2.57 -7.76
C LEU A 37 -1.78 2.73 -8.23
N LEU A 38 -0.92 1.75 -7.94
CA LEU A 38 0.49 1.79 -8.31
C LEU A 38 0.73 1.31 -9.74
N TYR A 39 1.69 1.96 -10.40
CA TYR A 39 2.23 1.49 -11.67
C TYR A 39 2.93 0.13 -11.51
N VAL A 40 3.08 -0.61 -12.61
CA VAL A 40 3.66 -1.97 -12.62
C VAL A 40 5.04 -2.03 -11.94
N GLU A 41 5.90 -1.04 -12.18
CA GLU A 41 7.23 -0.97 -11.56
C GLU A 41 7.14 -0.75 -10.05
N GLN A 42 6.29 0.19 -9.61
CA GLN A 42 6.07 0.50 -8.20
C GLN A 42 5.44 -0.68 -7.45
N ARG A 43 4.53 -1.42 -8.08
CA ARG A 43 3.96 -2.66 -7.55
C ARG A 43 5.06 -3.68 -7.22
N ARG A 44 6.01 -3.89 -8.14
CA ARG A 44 7.15 -4.80 -7.91
C ARG A 44 8.01 -4.35 -6.74
N GLU A 45 8.33 -3.05 -6.65
CA GLU A 45 9.12 -2.51 -5.55
C GLU A 45 8.43 -2.63 -4.20
N VAL A 46 7.13 -2.32 -4.13
CA VAL A 46 6.32 -2.46 -2.91
C VAL A 46 6.21 -3.91 -2.49
N ARG A 47 5.96 -4.84 -3.42
CA ARG A 47 5.91 -6.28 -3.11
C ARG A 47 7.25 -6.78 -2.60
N ALA A 48 8.36 -6.36 -3.21
CA ALA A 48 9.71 -6.68 -2.72
C ALA A 48 9.98 -6.08 -1.33
N HIS A 49 9.49 -4.86 -1.05
CA HIS A 49 9.59 -4.25 0.27
C HIS A 49 8.79 -5.02 1.33
N LEU A 50 7.54 -5.39 1.04
CA LEU A 50 6.72 -6.21 1.92
C LEU A 50 7.36 -7.58 2.21
N HIS A 51 7.98 -8.21 1.20
CA HIS A 51 8.72 -9.45 1.39
C HIS A 51 9.89 -9.27 2.36
N ARG A 52 10.70 -8.21 2.16
CA ARG A 52 11.78 -7.84 3.07
C ARG A 52 11.29 -7.60 4.50
N MET A 53 10.19 -6.86 4.67
CA MET A 53 9.55 -6.67 5.97
C MET A 53 9.14 -7.99 6.65
N ALA A 54 8.63 -8.96 5.87
CA ALA A 54 8.15 -10.23 6.37
C ALA A 54 9.26 -11.23 6.75
N THR A 55 10.45 -11.12 6.13
CA THR A 55 11.53 -12.11 6.24
C THR A 55 12.79 -11.61 6.92
N GLU A 56 13.15 -10.33 6.79
CA GLU A 56 14.41 -9.82 7.30
C GLU A 56 14.40 -9.59 8.82
N ALA A 57 15.59 -9.68 9.42
CA ALA A 57 15.85 -9.23 10.78
C ALA A 57 15.78 -7.69 10.85
N GLY A 58 15.29 -7.14 11.97
CA GLY A 58 15.16 -5.69 12.16
C GLY A 58 13.72 -5.17 12.17
N TRP A 59 12.75 -5.97 11.69
CA TRP A 59 11.32 -5.66 11.78
C TRP A 59 10.68 -6.23 13.03
N THR A 60 9.74 -5.51 13.61
CA THR A 60 8.96 -5.99 14.76
C THR A 60 8.03 -7.15 14.35
N ALA A 61 7.59 -7.94 15.32
CA ALA A 61 6.64 -9.03 15.08
C ALA A 61 5.35 -8.54 14.41
N SER A 62 4.80 -7.40 14.88
CA SER A 62 3.60 -6.79 14.29
C SER A 62 3.82 -6.31 12.86
N GLN A 63 4.97 -5.72 12.53
CA GLN A 63 5.28 -5.32 11.16
C GLN A 63 5.40 -6.52 10.22
N ARG A 64 6.05 -7.60 10.67
CA ARG A 64 6.15 -8.85 9.91
C ARG A 64 4.78 -9.47 9.64
N GLU A 65 3.92 -9.49 10.65
CA GLU A 65 2.55 -10.03 10.53
C GLU A 65 1.72 -9.21 9.52
N ARG A 66 1.74 -7.89 9.62
CA ARG A 66 1.06 -6.99 8.67
C ARG A 66 1.59 -7.15 7.25
N ALA A 67 2.91 -7.24 7.08
CA ALA A 67 3.51 -7.46 5.77
C ALA A 67 3.11 -8.81 5.16
N ARG A 68 3.05 -9.88 5.97
CA ARG A 68 2.56 -11.20 5.52
C ARG A 68 1.08 -11.16 5.13
N ALA A 69 0.25 -10.48 5.91
CA ALA A 69 -1.17 -10.29 5.59
C ALA A 69 -1.34 -9.54 4.27
N ALA A 70 -0.55 -8.47 4.05
CA ALA A 70 -0.55 -7.73 2.80
C ALA A 70 -0.11 -8.61 1.61
N LEU A 71 0.98 -9.37 1.74
CA LEU A 71 1.43 -10.30 0.69
C LEU A 71 0.39 -11.38 0.38
N ALA A 72 -0.30 -11.91 1.39
CA ALA A 72 -1.38 -12.88 1.19
C ALA A 72 -2.57 -12.26 0.45
N ALA A 73 -2.96 -11.03 0.81
CA ALA A 73 -4.03 -10.30 0.13
C ALA A 73 -3.73 -10.04 -1.36
N LEU A 74 -2.45 -9.83 -1.69
CA LEU A 74 -1.97 -9.61 -3.06
C LEU A 74 -1.75 -10.90 -3.85
N ALA A 75 -1.46 -12.03 -3.19
CA ALA A 75 -1.33 -13.32 -3.86
C ALA A 75 -2.66 -13.82 -4.45
N ASP A 76 -3.77 -13.47 -3.83
CA ASP A 76 -5.13 -13.79 -4.29
C ASP A 76 -5.55 -12.97 -5.53
N VAL A 77 -4.87 -11.85 -5.81
CA VAL A 77 -5.23 -10.97 -6.94
C VAL A 77 -4.86 -11.56 -8.31
N GLY A 78 -4.10 -12.67 -8.35
CA GLY A 78 -3.81 -13.40 -9.59
C GLY A 78 -3.09 -12.54 -10.62
N GLU A 79 -1.76 -12.58 -10.61
CA GLU A 79 -0.96 -12.16 -11.79
C GLU A 79 -1.09 -13.20 -12.90
#